data_AF-A0A7S1Y2U9-F1
#
_entry.id   AF-A0A7S1Y2U9-F1
#
_cell.length_a   1.000
_cell.length_b   1.000
_cell.length_c   1.000
_cell.angle_alpha   90.00
_cell.angle_beta   90.00
_cell.angle_gamma   90.00
#
_symmetry.space_group_name_H-M   'P 1'
#
loop_
_entity.id
_entity.type
_entity.pdbx_description
1 polymer ?
#
loop_
_entity_poly.entity_id
_entity_poly.type
_entity_poly.pdbx_seq_one_letter_code
_entity_poly.pdbx_strand_id
1 'polypeptide(L)'
;NGRVNIKAVAPKEIDFEGYEEGSTCAFFQKDGSVASFAGPAGKGYSYWAISVADEKSENGGEPSRFLDGETKSETIKEEVLRKLGSLPEQNCIKFAVDLISCTKHSKIFTRRSEEIKDIGSSLHNEEGDIVLVGDAAHGMSPTYGQGPNFSLEDAATLSYYIATSK
;
A
#
# COMPACT_ATOMS: atom_id res chain seq x y z
N ASN A 1 13.02 6.49 2.45
CA ASN A 1 12.84 5.45 3.48
C ASN A 1 12.01 4.31 2.92
N GLY A 2 12.33 3.06 3.27
CA GLY A 2 11.53 1.92 2.86
C GLY A 2 10.15 1.86 3.52
N ARG A 3 9.23 1.11 2.90
CA ARG A 3 7.95 0.74 3.48
C ARG A 3 7.67 -0.73 3.22
N VAL A 4 6.87 -1.35 4.07
CA VAL A 4 6.31 -2.69 3.80
C VAL A 4 4.81 -2.57 3.57
N ASN A 5 4.36 -3.13 2.46
CA ASN A 5 2.95 -3.27 2.12
C ASN A 5 2.48 -4.68 2.45
N ILE A 6 1.36 -4.77 3.15
CA ILE A 6 0.81 -6.00 3.71
C ILE A 6 -0.66 -6.05 3.30
N LYS A 7 -1.10 -7.14 2.70
CA LYS A 7 -2.45 -7.23 2.15
C LYS A 7 -3.00 -8.64 2.15
N ALA A 8 -4.33 -8.73 2.17
CA ALA A 8 -5.04 -9.99 2.02
C ALA A 8 -6.51 -9.75 1.60
N VAL A 9 -7.21 -10.88 1.38
CA VAL A 9 -8.66 -10.92 1.32
C VAL A 9 -9.18 -11.59 2.58
N ALA A 10 -10.11 -10.93 3.25
CA ALA A 10 -10.75 -11.37 4.47
C ALA A 10 -12.16 -11.93 4.16
N PRO A 11 -12.59 -13.05 4.78
CA PRO A 11 -13.95 -13.59 4.65
C PRO A 11 -14.93 -12.83 5.56
N LYS A 12 -14.96 -11.50 5.42
CA LYS A 12 -15.79 -10.58 6.20
C LYS A 12 -16.10 -9.37 5.35
N GLU A 13 -17.35 -8.92 5.38
CA GLU A 13 -17.77 -7.64 4.79
C GLU A 13 -17.44 -6.49 5.74
N ILE A 14 -17.15 -5.31 5.18
CA ILE A 14 -16.98 -4.10 5.96
C ILE A 14 -18.35 -3.72 6.52
N ASP A 15 -18.44 -3.63 7.84
CA ASP A 15 -19.68 -3.35 8.54
C ASP A 15 -19.37 -2.49 9.77
N PHE A 16 -19.56 -1.18 9.62
CA PHE A 16 -19.50 -0.21 10.71
C PHE A 16 -20.46 0.95 10.42
N GLU A 17 -20.83 1.68 11.46
CA GLU A 17 -21.76 2.81 11.36
C GLU A 17 -21.22 3.89 10.41
N GLY A 18 -21.99 4.22 9.37
CA GLY A 18 -21.61 5.21 8.35
C GLY A 18 -20.84 4.64 7.15
N TYR A 19 -20.61 3.32 7.09
CA TYR A 19 -20.14 2.68 5.87
C TYR A 19 -21.26 2.59 4.83
N GLU A 20 -20.96 3.00 3.60
CA GLU A 20 -21.85 2.84 2.45
C GLU A 20 -21.44 1.59 1.66
N GLU A 21 -22.41 0.72 1.34
CA GLU A 21 -22.14 -0.50 0.59
C GLU A 21 -21.52 -0.17 -0.78
N GLY A 22 -20.46 -0.88 -1.14
CA GLY A 22 -19.71 -0.62 -2.39
C GLY A 22 -18.58 0.40 -2.24
N SER A 23 -18.55 1.18 -1.16
CA SER A 23 -17.51 2.18 -0.92
C SER A 23 -16.20 1.58 -0.43
N THR A 24 -15.12 2.36 -0.49
CA THR A 24 -13.83 2.01 0.09
C THR A 24 -13.58 2.80 1.37
N CYS A 25 -12.77 2.23 2.26
CA CYS A 25 -12.31 2.87 3.47
C CYS A 25 -10.82 3.16 3.34
N ALA A 26 -10.39 4.35 3.75
CA ALA A 26 -9.00 4.71 3.80
C ALA A 26 -8.69 5.37 5.15
N PHE A 27 -7.52 5.06 5.69
CA PHE A 27 -6.97 5.69 6.87
C PHE A 27 -5.50 6.04 6.63
N PHE A 28 -5.11 7.24 7.04
CA PHE A 28 -3.74 7.71 6.97
C PHE A 28 -3.36 8.31 8.30
N GLN A 29 -2.28 7.80 8.89
CA GLN A 29 -1.74 8.40 10.09
C GLN A 29 -1.07 9.74 9.74
N LYS A 30 -1.25 10.75 10.60
CA LYS A 30 -0.74 12.11 10.38
C LYS A 30 0.76 12.19 10.16
N ASP A 31 1.52 11.31 10.82
CA ASP A 31 2.98 11.23 10.69
C ASP A 31 3.46 10.43 9.47
N GLY A 32 2.54 9.88 8.68
CA GLY A 32 2.82 9.04 7.51
C GLY A 32 3.34 7.63 7.85
N SER A 33 3.36 7.24 9.12
CA SER A 33 3.87 5.93 9.55
C SER A 33 3.00 4.77 9.07
N VAL A 34 1.68 4.98 8.97
CA VAL A 34 0.71 3.95 8.57
C VAL A 34 -0.28 4.54 7.56
N ALA A 35 -0.53 3.79 6.49
CA ALA A 35 -1.68 3.98 5.62
C ALA A 35 -2.43 2.64 5.53
N SER A 36 -3.76 2.69 5.49
CA SER A 36 -4.62 1.51 5.41
C SER A 36 -5.76 1.75 4.42
N PHE A 37 -6.09 0.73 3.64
CA PHE A 37 -7.18 0.74 2.68
C PHE A 37 -7.97 -0.55 2.79
N ALA A 38 -9.29 -0.47 2.64
CA ALA A 38 -10.16 -1.64 2.52
C ALA A 38 -11.32 -1.38 1.57
N GLY A 39 -11.85 -2.44 0.98
CA GLY A 39 -13.04 -2.36 0.13
C GLY A 39 -13.60 -3.74 -0.22
N PRO A 40 -14.77 -3.81 -0.87
CA PRO A 40 -15.40 -5.06 -1.27
C PRO A 40 -14.52 -5.91 -2.19
N ALA A 41 -14.53 -7.22 -1.99
CA ALA A 41 -13.79 -8.20 -2.81
C ALA A 41 -14.67 -9.36 -3.32
N GLY A 42 -15.96 -9.07 -3.48
CA GLY A 42 -17.00 -10.06 -3.78
C GLY A 42 -17.87 -10.35 -2.55
N LYS A 43 -19.01 -11.01 -2.78
CA LYS A 43 -20.00 -11.29 -1.75
C LYS A 43 -19.41 -12.06 -0.56
N GLY A 44 -19.50 -11.51 0.64
CA GLY A 44 -18.95 -12.10 1.87
C GLY A 44 -17.44 -11.87 2.07
N TYR A 45 -16.80 -11.08 1.21
CA TYR A 45 -15.34 -10.87 1.24
C TYR A 45 -14.97 -9.38 1.11
N SER A 46 -13.92 -8.99 1.82
CA SER A 46 -13.31 -7.67 1.68
C SER A 46 -11.80 -7.79 1.44
N TYR A 47 -11.28 -6.93 0.60
CA TYR A 47 -9.85 -6.73 0.44
C TYR A 47 -9.37 -5.70 1.46
N TRP A 48 -8.16 -5.89 2.00
CA TRP A 48 -7.48 -4.87 2.81
C TRP A 48 -5.99 -4.79 2.47
N ALA A 49 -5.43 -3.60 2.62
CA ALA A 49 -4.03 -3.28 2.46
C ALA A 49 -3.56 -2.36 3.57
N ILE A 50 -2.34 -2.56 4.06
CA ILE A 50 -1.67 -1.67 5.00
C ILE A 50 -0.25 -1.43 4.52
N SER A 51 0.16 -0.16 4.55
CA SER A 51 1.52 0.27 4.30
C SER A 51 2.13 0.83 5.58
N VAL A 52 3.16 0.18 6.10
CA VAL A 52 3.89 0.62 7.30
C VAL A 52 5.27 1.13 6.91
N ALA A 53 5.61 2.33 7.35
CA ALA A 53 6.93 2.93 7.13
C ALA A 53 7.98 2.30 8.06
N ASP A 54 9.22 2.21 7.57
CA ASP A 54 10.37 1.96 8.43
C ASP A 54 10.58 3.15 9.39
N GLU A 55 11.05 2.87 10.60
CA GLU A 55 11.33 3.90 11.59
C GLU A 55 12.62 4.65 11.23
N LYS A 56 12.55 5.98 11.26
CA LYS A 56 13.70 6.85 11.00
C LYS A 56 14.74 6.67 12.10
N SER A 57 16.00 6.48 11.73
CA SER A 57 17.10 6.64 12.68
C SER A 57 17.24 8.11 13.05
N GLU A 58 17.21 8.44 14.33
CA GLU A 58 17.38 9.81 14.83
C GLU A 58 18.80 10.37 14.55
N ASN A 59 19.78 9.49 14.31
CA ASN A 59 21.19 9.86 14.20
C ASN A 59 21.81 9.53 12.81
N GLY A 60 21.00 9.43 11.76
CA GLY A 60 21.49 9.13 10.41
C GLY A 60 22.00 7.69 10.21
N GLY A 61 21.72 6.79 11.15
CA GLY A 61 21.94 5.35 11.00
C GLY A 61 20.92 4.70 10.06
N GLU A 62 21.06 3.40 9.85
CA GLU A 62 20.08 2.66 9.04
C GLU A 62 18.68 2.71 9.68
N PRO A 63 17.62 2.91 8.88
CA PRO A 63 16.26 2.89 9.38
C PRO A 63 15.89 1.50 9.92
N SER A 64 15.20 1.46 11.05
CA SER A 64 14.73 0.20 11.65
C SER A 64 13.54 -0.32 10.85
N ARG A 65 13.65 -1.54 10.33
CA ARG A 65 12.62 -2.16 9.48
C ARG A 65 11.44 -2.62 10.33
N PHE A 66 10.22 -2.30 9.90
CA PHE A 66 9.02 -2.79 10.60
C PHE A 66 8.87 -4.31 10.51
N LEU A 67 9.05 -4.87 9.31
CA LEU A 67 9.19 -6.32 9.08
C LEU A 67 10.51 -6.53 8.35
N ASP A 68 11.34 -7.41 8.89
CA ASP A 68 12.54 -7.90 8.21
C ASP A 68 12.17 -9.06 7.26
N GLY A 69 13.12 -9.45 6.41
CA GLY A 69 12.91 -10.55 5.46
C GLY A 69 12.82 -11.93 6.12
N GLU A 70 13.03 -12.02 7.43
CA GLU A 70 13.04 -13.25 8.23
C GLU A 70 11.77 -13.41 9.06
N THR A 71 10.90 -12.40 9.09
CA THR A 71 9.68 -12.43 9.89
C THR A 71 8.77 -13.58 9.42
N LYS A 72 8.48 -14.50 10.33
CA LYS A 72 7.64 -15.67 10.04
C LYS A 72 6.23 -15.23 9.67
N SER A 73 5.67 -15.84 8.63
CA SER A 73 4.32 -15.52 8.15
C SER A 73 3.24 -15.62 9.24
N GLU A 74 3.44 -16.48 10.23
CA GLU A 74 2.52 -16.66 11.36
C GLU A 74 2.47 -15.43 12.28
N THR A 75 3.58 -14.72 12.46
CA THR A 75 3.72 -13.59 13.39
C THR A 75 3.40 -12.24 12.73
N ILE A 76 3.43 -12.14 11.39
CA ILE A 76 3.12 -10.91 10.66
C ILE A 76 1.77 -10.33 11.08
N LYS A 77 0.75 -11.19 11.22
CA LYS A 77 -0.59 -10.75 11.65
C LYS A 77 -0.55 -10.07 13.01
N GLU A 78 0.16 -10.67 13.97
CA GLU A 78 0.27 -10.19 15.34
C GLU A 78 1.03 -8.86 15.39
N GLU A 79 2.13 -8.74 14.64
CA GLU A 79 2.91 -7.51 14.54
C GLU A 79 2.09 -6.36 13.94
N VAL A 80 1.32 -6.62 12.89
CA VAL A 80 0.43 -5.61 12.29
C VAL A 80 -0.63 -5.18 13.29
N LEU A 81 -1.33 -6.12 13.93
CA LEU A 81 -2.35 -5.80 14.92
C LEU A 81 -1.77 -5.01 16.10
N ARG A 82 -0.56 -5.36 16.57
CA ARG A 82 0.18 -4.63 17.60
C ARG A 82 0.48 -3.20 17.16
N LYS A 83 0.98 -3.00 15.94
CA LYS A 83 1.27 -1.67 15.39
C LYS A 83 0.02 -0.80 15.26
N LEU A 84 -1.10 -1.38 14.81
CA LEU A 84 -2.37 -0.65 14.72
C LEU A 84 -2.94 -0.31 16.10
N GLY A 85 -2.82 -1.23 17.06
CA GLY A 85 -3.25 -1.04 18.45
C GLY A 85 -2.44 0.00 19.21
N SER A 86 -1.24 0.37 18.74
CA SER A 86 -0.45 1.46 19.33
C SER A 86 -0.77 2.84 18.75
N LEU A 87 -1.63 2.95 17.73
CA LEU A 87 -1.95 4.24 17.12
C LEU A 87 -2.92 5.04 18.02
N PRO A 88 -2.79 6.37 18.11
CA PRO A 88 -3.71 7.23 18.85
C PRO A 88 -5.15 7.20 18.31
N GLU A 89 -5.33 7.08 16.99
CA GLU A 89 -6.63 7.12 16.30
C GLU A 89 -7.26 5.72 16.09
N GLN A 90 -7.31 4.90 17.13
CA GLN A 90 -7.75 3.49 17.03
C GLN A 90 -9.16 3.32 16.45
N ASN A 91 -10.07 4.25 16.74
CA ASN A 91 -11.44 4.20 16.26
C ASN A 91 -11.52 4.35 14.73
N CYS A 92 -10.63 5.14 14.12
CA CYS A 92 -10.64 5.41 12.68
C CYS A 92 -10.08 4.23 11.85
N ILE A 93 -9.27 3.37 12.45
CA ILE A 93 -8.67 2.20 11.79
C ILE A 93 -9.33 0.87 12.19
N LYS A 94 -10.43 0.92 12.96
CA LYS A 94 -11.13 -0.28 13.45
C LYS A 94 -11.53 -1.23 12.32
N PHE A 95 -11.96 -0.70 11.17
CA PHE A 95 -12.30 -1.52 10.00
C PHE A 95 -11.12 -2.43 9.58
N ALA A 96 -9.90 -1.92 9.60
CA ALA A 96 -8.73 -2.68 9.20
C ALA A 96 -8.38 -3.74 10.26
N VAL A 97 -8.43 -3.36 11.55
CA VAL A 97 -8.20 -4.27 12.68
C VAL A 97 -9.16 -5.46 12.61
N ASP A 98 -10.44 -5.22 12.36
CA ASP A 98 -11.47 -6.24 12.24
C ASP A 98 -11.21 -7.21 11.08
N LEU A 99 -10.88 -6.69 9.89
CA LEU A 99 -10.57 -7.51 8.71
C LEU A 99 -9.30 -8.35 8.90
N ILE A 100 -8.24 -7.77 9.45
CA ILE A 100 -6.99 -8.49 9.74
C ILE A 100 -7.23 -9.58 10.78
N SER A 101 -8.02 -9.29 11.81
CA SER A 101 -8.33 -10.23 12.89
C SER A 101 -9.01 -11.51 12.39
N CYS A 102 -9.88 -11.43 11.38
CA CYS A 102 -10.51 -12.60 10.75
C CYS A 102 -9.69 -13.21 9.60
N THR A 103 -8.60 -12.58 9.18
CA THR A 103 -7.74 -13.08 8.11
C THR A 103 -6.83 -14.22 8.63
N LYS A 104 -6.73 -15.31 7.86
CA LYS A 104 -5.78 -16.40 8.13
C LYS A 104 -4.36 -15.92 7.81
N HIS A 105 -3.40 -16.15 8.71
CA HIS A 105 -2.01 -15.71 8.52
C HIS A 105 -1.39 -16.21 7.19
N SER A 106 -1.71 -17.45 6.78
CA SER A 106 -1.26 -18.05 5.51
C SER A 106 -1.82 -17.38 4.24
N LYS A 107 -2.74 -16.43 4.37
CA LYS A 107 -3.31 -15.65 3.27
C LYS A 107 -2.79 -14.21 3.24
N ILE A 108 -1.92 -13.83 4.17
CA ILE A 108 -1.31 -12.50 4.21
C ILE A 108 -0.13 -12.48 3.25
N PHE A 109 -0.15 -11.51 2.34
CA PHE A 109 0.93 -11.24 1.42
C PHE A 109 1.68 -9.98 1.84
N THR A 110 3.00 -10.04 1.84
CA THR A 110 3.87 -8.89 2.13
C THR A 110 4.75 -8.57 0.94
N ARG A 111 4.96 -7.28 0.70
CA ARG A 111 5.90 -6.77 -0.31
C ARG A 111 6.53 -5.50 0.19
N ARG A 112 7.86 -5.45 0.19
CA ARG A 112 8.61 -4.25 0.47
C ARG A 112 8.59 -3.32 -0.75
N SER A 113 8.33 -2.04 -0.50
CA SER A 113 8.60 -0.96 -1.44
C SER A 113 9.91 -0.31 -1.02
N GLU A 114 10.92 -0.47 -1.86
CA GLU A 114 12.19 0.23 -1.72
C GLU A 114 12.16 1.44 -2.64
N GLU A 115 12.64 2.58 -2.15
CA GLU A 115 12.97 3.69 -3.03
C GLU A 115 14.16 3.24 -3.90
N ILE A 116 13.94 3.06 -5.21
CA ILE A 116 15.05 2.96 -6.16
C ILE A 116 15.80 4.29 -6.10
N LYS A 117 17.02 4.26 -5.56
CA LYS A 117 17.90 5.45 -5.47
C LYS A 117 18.44 5.90 -6.83
N ASP A 118 18.41 5.02 -7.83
CA ASP A 118 18.95 5.25 -9.16
C ASP A 118 17.99 4.64 -10.20
N ILE A 119 17.19 5.49 -10.86
CA ILE A 119 16.54 5.11 -12.11
C ILE A 119 17.70 5.03 -13.11
N GLY A 120 18.07 3.82 -13.54
CA GLY A 120 19.26 3.58 -14.36
C GLY A 120 19.41 4.56 -15.53
N SER A 121 20.64 4.75 -16.00
CA SER A 121 20.96 5.73 -17.03
C SER A 121 20.14 5.47 -18.30
N SER A 122 19.16 6.34 -18.55
CA SER A 122 18.25 6.35 -19.69
C SER A 122 17.05 5.40 -19.61
N LEU A 123 15.84 5.99 -19.58
CA LEU A 123 14.57 5.34 -19.88
C LEU A 123 14.17 5.49 -21.36
N HIS A 124 15.10 5.93 -22.22
CA HIS A 124 14.87 6.05 -23.66
C HIS A 124 15.71 5.05 -24.46
N ASN A 125 15.15 4.54 -25.56
CA ASN A 125 15.92 3.79 -26.55
C ASN A 125 16.72 4.76 -27.46
N GLU A 126 17.57 4.22 -28.33
CA GLU A 126 18.38 4.99 -29.28
C GLU A 126 17.54 5.82 -30.29
N GLU A 127 16.25 5.51 -30.42
CA GLU A 127 15.29 6.17 -31.31
C GLU A 127 14.52 7.31 -30.61
N GLY A 128 14.73 7.49 -29.30
CA GLY A 128 14.07 8.51 -28.48
C GLY A 128 12.75 8.08 -27.85
N ASP A 129 12.36 6.81 -27.95
CA ASP A 129 11.16 6.28 -27.31
C ASP A 129 11.37 6.15 -25.80
N ILE A 130 10.49 6.77 -25.02
CA ILE A 130 10.55 6.75 -23.56
C ILE A 130 9.66 5.63 -23.03
N VAL A 131 10.22 4.71 -22.24
CA VAL A 131 9.43 3.72 -21.50
C VAL A 131 9.04 4.31 -20.16
N LEU A 132 7.76 4.70 -20.02
CA LEU A 132 7.22 5.07 -18.71
C LEU A 132 6.79 3.81 -17.95
N VAL A 133 7.60 3.40 -16.99
CA VAL A 133 7.18 2.45 -15.96
C VAL A 133 6.61 3.26 -14.81
N GLY A 134 5.31 3.55 -14.86
CA GLY A 134 4.63 4.14 -13.70
C GLY A 134 4.68 3.15 -12.54
N ASP A 135 5.36 3.52 -11.46
CA ASP A 135 5.12 2.86 -10.17
C ASP A 135 3.64 3.06 -9.87
N ALA A 136 2.93 1.97 -9.59
CA ALA A 136 1.66 2.08 -8.90
C ALA A 136 1.97 2.47 -7.44
N ALA A 137 2.53 3.67 -7.24
CA ALA A 137 2.77 4.31 -5.95
C ALA A 137 1.43 4.80 -5.37
N HIS A 138 0.41 3.95 -5.45
CA HIS A 138 -0.84 4.13 -4.75
C HIS A 138 -0.80 3.18 -3.56
N GLY A 139 -1.23 3.67 -2.40
CA GLY A 139 -1.61 2.78 -1.29
C GLY A 139 -2.78 1.84 -1.65
N MET A 140 -3.25 1.89 -2.90
CA MET A 140 -4.23 0.97 -3.47
C MET A 140 -3.52 -0.20 -4.15
N SER A 141 -3.98 -1.40 -3.81
CA SER A 141 -3.54 -2.64 -4.45
C SER A 141 -3.60 -2.57 -5.98
N PRO A 142 -2.66 -3.19 -6.71
CA PRO A 142 -2.80 -3.45 -8.14
C PRO A 142 -3.89 -4.49 -8.48
N THR A 143 -4.82 -4.79 -7.57
CA THR A 143 -6.00 -5.63 -7.87
C THR A 143 -7.07 -4.78 -8.54
N TYR A 144 -7.73 -5.33 -9.57
CA TYR A 144 -8.71 -4.69 -10.47
C TYR A 144 -8.14 -3.79 -11.59
N GLY A 145 -6.87 -3.94 -11.97
CA GLY A 145 -6.32 -3.25 -13.16
C GLY A 145 -6.09 -1.74 -12.98
N GLN A 146 -6.32 -1.22 -11.77
CA GLN A 146 -6.17 0.21 -11.46
C GLN A 146 -4.71 0.68 -11.53
N GLY A 147 -3.74 -0.16 -11.11
CA GLY A 147 -2.32 0.18 -11.24
C GLY A 147 -1.92 0.49 -12.69
N PRO A 148 -2.08 -0.46 -13.63
CA PRO A 148 -1.79 -0.22 -15.05
C PRO A 148 -2.58 0.93 -15.69
N ASN A 149 -3.87 1.08 -15.34
CA ASN A 149 -4.71 2.13 -15.92
C ASN A 149 -4.26 3.53 -15.50
N PHE A 150 -3.89 3.73 -14.24
CA PHE A 150 -3.38 5.01 -13.76
C PHE A 150 -1.97 5.30 -14.26
N SER A 151 -1.09 4.30 -14.34
CA SER A 151 0.23 4.46 -14.99
C SER A 151 0.09 4.88 -16.46
N LEU A 152 -0.94 4.40 -17.17
CA LEU A 152 -1.24 4.80 -18.55
C LEU A 152 -1.80 6.23 -18.63
N GLU A 153 -2.64 6.63 -17.67
CA GLU A 153 -3.21 7.99 -17.60
C GLU A 153 -2.15 9.04 -17.26
N ASP A 154 -1.23 8.73 -16.34
CA ASP A 154 -0.06 9.54 -16.03
C ASP A 154 0.88 9.64 -17.24
N ALA A 155 1.07 8.54 -17.98
CA ALA A 155 1.84 8.52 -19.22
C ALA A 155 1.22 9.40 -20.30
N ALA A 156 -0.09 9.30 -20.50
CA ALA A 156 -0.81 10.12 -21.47
C ALA A 156 -0.73 11.62 -21.12
N THR A 157 -0.91 11.95 -19.84
CA THR A 157 -0.85 13.32 -19.33
C THR A 157 0.55 13.92 -19.49
N LEU A 158 1.60 13.20 -19.10
CA LEU A 158 2.98 13.64 -19.29
C LEU A 158 3.32 13.81 -20.77
N SER A 159 2.92 12.86 -21.62
CA SER A 159 3.14 12.92 -23.07
C SER A 159 2.48 14.14 -23.70
N TYR A 160 1.25 14.47 -23.27
CA TYR A 160 0.56 15.69 -23.71
C TYR A 160 1.33 16.96 -23.33
N TYR A 161 1.82 17.06 -22.09
CA TYR A 161 2.59 18.23 -21.67
C TYR A 161 3.92 18.34 -22.43
N ILE A 162 4.65 17.23 -22.65
CA ILE A 162 5.88 17.23 -23.47
C ILE A 162 5.58 17.68 -24.91
N ALA A 163 4.49 17.20 -25.51
CA ALA A 163 4.13 17.55 -26.88
C ALA A 163 3.68 19.02 -27.04
N THR A 164 3.13 19.62 -25.99
CA THR A 164 2.55 20.98 -26.01
C THR A 164 3.43 22.04 -25.36
N SER A 165 4.50 21.67 -24.65
CA SER A 165 5.52 22.60 -24.18
C SER A 165 6.49 22.94 -25.32
N LYS A 166 6.05 23.86 -26.18
CA LYS A 166 6.88 24.63 -27.11
C LYS A 166 6.80 26.10 -26.76
#